data_AF-A0A3B0XQP5-F1
#
_entry.id   AF-A0A3B0XQP5-F1
#
_cell.length_a   1.000
_cell.length_b   1.000
_cell.length_c   1.000
_cell.angle_alpha   90.00
_cell.angle_beta   90.00
_cell.angle_gamma   90.00
#
_symmetry.space_group_name_H-M   'P 1'
#
loop_
_entity.id
_entity.type
_entity.pdbx_description
1 polymer ?
#
loop_
_entity_poly.entity_id
_entity_poly.type
_entity_poly.pdbx_seq_one_letter_code
_entity_poly.pdbx_strand_id
1 'polypeptide(L)' 'FLPNLHNHRFWVESEKRYVKLRVSTSGMRLIDKKGIDSVLTEMRARGEKV' A
#
# COMPACT_ATOMS: atom_id res chain seq x y z
N PHE A 1 2.06 7.14 20.88
CA PHE A 1 1.36 7.92 19.83
C PHE A 1 2.06 7.66 18.50
N LEU A 2 1.35 7.26 17.44
CA LEU A 2 1.93 6.93 16.12
C LEU A 2 1.52 8.02 15.11
N PRO A 3 2.19 9.18 15.08
CA PRO A 3 1.79 10.31 14.25
C PRO A 3 1.94 10.01 12.76
N ASN A 4 2.89 9.16 12.38
CA ASN A 4 3.28 9.02 10.97
C ASN A 4 2.47 7.96 10.22
N LEU A 5 1.45 7.38 10.84
CA LEU A 5 0.70 6.26 10.27
C LEU A 5 -0.71 6.71 9.87
N HIS A 6 -0.94 6.85 8.57
CA HIS A 6 -2.16 7.43 8.01
C HIS A 6 -2.84 6.44 7.05
N ASN A 7 -4.15 6.62 6.87
CA ASN A 7 -4.92 5.85 5.90
C ASN A 7 -4.92 6.59 4.55
N HIS A 8 -4.39 5.94 3.52
CA HIS A 8 -4.34 6.45 2.15
C HIS A 8 -5.07 5.51 1.19
N ARG A 9 -5.57 6.07 0.09
CA ARG A 9 -6.20 5.30 -0.99
C ARG A 9 -5.25 5.25 -2.18
N PHE A 10 -5.04 4.05 -2.70
CA PHE A 10 -4.25 3.81 -3.90
C PHE A 10 -5.15 3.24 -4.98
N TRP A 11 -4.99 3.73 -6.20
CA TRP A 11 -5.63 3.13 -7.37
C TRP A 11 -4.81 1.91 -7.79
N VAL A 12 -5.49 0.78 -8.00
CA VAL A 12 -4.86 -0.46 -8.47
C VAL A 12 -5.39 -0.75 -9.86
N GLU A 13 -4.52 -0.66 -10.86
CA GLU A 13 -4.88 -0.90 -12.27
C GLU A 13 -5.32 -2.34 -12.51
N SER A 14 -4.64 -3.30 -11.86
CA SER A 14 -4.92 -4.74 -11.99
C SER A 14 -6.37 -5.11 -11.62
N GLU A 15 -6.97 -4.39 -10.67
CA GLU A 15 -8.30 -4.68 -10.13
C GLU A 15 -9.31 -3.55 -10.42
N LYS A 16 -8.86 -2.49 -11.12
CA LYS A 16 -9.64 -1.27 -11.41
C LYS A 16 -10.40 -0.73 -10.19
N ARG A 17 -9.77 -0.75 -9.02
CA ARG A 17 -10.38 -0.33 -7.75
C ARG A 17 -9.42 0.45 -6.87
N TYR A 18 -10.01 1.25 -5.98
CA TYR A 18 -9.26 1.89 -4.90
C TYR A 18 -9.09 0.94 -3.72
N VAL A 19 -7.86 0.76 -3.28
CA VAL A 19 -7.51 0.02 -2.05
C VAL A 19 -7.12 1.02 -0.97
N LYS A 20 -7.71 0.87 0.22
CA LYS A 20 -7.34 1.66 1.40
C LYS A 20 -6.23 0.94 2.14
N LEU A 21 -5.07 1.58 2.28
CA LEU A 21 -3.95 1.05 3.05
C LEU A 21 -3.59 2.01 4.17
N ARG A 22 -3.24 1.43 5.33
CA ARG A 22 -2.65 2.17 6.44
C ARG A 22 -1.14 2.18 6.26
N VAL A 23 -0.59 3.33 5.86
CA VAL A 23 0.79 3.45 5.38
C VAL A 23 1.50 4.57 6.12
N SER A 24 2.79 4.37 6.40
CA SER A 24 3.66 5.41 6.92
C SER A 24 4.28 6.25 5.80
N THR A 25 4.84 7.41 6.12
CA THR A 25 5.54 8.24 5.12
C THR A 25 6.67 7.49 4.41
N SER A 26 7.36 6.57 5.09
CA SER A 26 8.38 5.70 4.49
C SER A 26 7.78 4.65 3.55
N GLY A 27 6.64 4.06 3.93
CA GLY A 27 5.91 3.11 3.08
C GLY A 27 5.37 3.76 1.81
N MET A 28 4.94 5.03 1.87
CA MET A 28 4.52 5.79 0.69
C MET A 28 5.65 5.92 -0.31
N ARG A 29 6.86 6.31 0.13
CA ARG A 29 8.05 6.37 -0.74
C ARG A 29 8.42 5.02 -1.35
N LEU A 30 8.21 3.93 -0.62
CA LEU A 30 8.46 2.58 -1.14
C LEU A 30 7.47 2.22 -2.25
N ILE A 31 6.18 2.56 -2.07
CA ILE A 31 5.13 2.37 -3.09
C ILE A 31 5.45 3.20 -4.33
N ASP A 32 5.85 4.46 -4.17
CA ASP A 32 6.21 5.32 -5.30
C ASP A 32 7.43 4.79 -6.08
N LYS A 33 8.39 4.17 -5.38
CA LYS A 33 9.62 3.62 -6.00
C LYS A 33 9.41 2.27 -6.68
N LYS A 34 8.68 1.35 -6.05
CA LYS A 34 8.50 -0.03 -6.55
C LYS A 34 7.23 -0.21 -7.38
N GLY A 35 6.26 0.70 -7.25
CA GLY A 35 4.90 0.54 -7.76
C GLY A 35 3.99 -0.20 -6.79
N ILE A 36 2.68 0.09 -6.87
CA ILE A 36 1.68 -0.47 -5.96
C ILE A 36 1.46 -1.98 -6.16
N ASP A 37 1.52 -2.49 -7.40
CA ASP A 37 1.27 -3.90 -7.70
C ASP A 37 2.34 -4.82 -7.11
N SER A 38 3.61 -4.40 -7.13
CA SER A 38 4.72 -5.14 -6.51
C SER A 38 4.56 -5.22 -5.00
N VAL A 39 4.24 -4.08 -4.36
CA VAL A 39 4.01 -4.01 -2.91
C VAL A 39 2.80 -4.86 -2.51
N LEU A 40 1.70 -4.83 -3.28
CA LEU A 40 0.53 -5.66 -3.04
C LEU A 40 0.83 -7.16 -3.16
N THR A 41 1.66 -7.55 -4.12
CA THR A 41 2.10 -8.93 -4.28
C THR A 41 2.95 -9.38 -3.08
N GLU A 42 3.90 -8.55 -2.63
CA GLU A 42 4.68 -8.81 -1.42
C GLU A 42 3.77 -8.88 -0.18
N MET A 43 2.78 -8.00 -0.03
CA MET A 43 1.82 -8.01 1.09
C MET A 43 0.95 -9.26 1.09
N ARG A 44 0.46 -9.70 -0.07
CA ARG A 44 -0.30 -10.95 -0.21
C ARG A 44 0.55 -12.17 0.10
N ALA A 45 1.81 -12.18 -0.33
CA ALA A 45 2.74 -13.26 0.01
C ALA A 45 3.01 -13.34 1.53
N ARG A 46 2.98 -12.21 2.23
CA ARG A 46 3.03 -12.16 3.71
C ARG A 46 1.70 -12.56 4.39
N GLY A 47 0.63 -12.78 3.64
CA GLY A 47 -0.68 -13.14 4.18
C GLY A 47 -1.45 -11.97 4.83
N GLU A 48 -1.04 -10.73 4.56
CA GLU A 48 -1.78 -9.56 5.03
C GLU A 48 -3.07 -9.39 4.22
N LYS A 49 -4.21 -9.21 4.90
CA LYS A 49 -5.51 -8.99 4.24
C LYS A 49 -5.56 -7.58 3.65
N VAL A 50 -5.72 -7.51 2.32
CA VAL A 50 -5.83 -6.29 1.50
C VAL A 50 -7.29 -6.07 1.07
#